data_AF-A0A2N1MIV1-F1
#
_entry.id   AF-A0A2N1MIV1-F1
#
_cell.length_a   1.000
_cell.length_b   1.000
_cell.length_c   1.000
_cell.angle_alpha   90.00
_cell.angle_beta   90.00
_cell.angle_gamma   90.00
#
_symmetry.space_group_name_H-M   'P 1'
#
loop_
_entity.id
_entity.type
_entity.pdbx_description
1 polymer ?
#
loop_
_entity_poly.entity_id
_entity_poly.type
_entity_poly.pdbx_seq_one_letter_code
_entity_poly.pdbx_strand_id
1 'polypeptide(L)'
;MIMWEFTSGVPPFNHEAHDRDLILDICNKEKQPKIKENTPKCYIDLMKKCWDSDPSNRPTIVMLENILSEWNRCISEYYRINGDGNYKYEVPGIINQLKNDMFEFVKADKALMQEQANNSIIQSHLQAYYTSRKLTEILVQDETEGLDCIIEDE
;
A
#
# COMPACT_ATOMS: atom_id res chain seq x y z
N MET A 1 -1.80 -0.19 4.72
CA MET A 1 -0.47 -0.84 4.71
C MET A 1 -0.39 -2.02 3.75
N ILE A 2 -1.22 -3.07 3.90
CA ILE A 2 -1.17 -4.27 3.03
C ILE A 2 -1.26 -3.92 1.52
N MET A 3 -2.25 -3.12 1.13
CA MET A 3 -2.40 -2.71 -0.28
C MET A 3 -1.15 -2.00 -0.84
N TRP A 4 -0.45 -1.23 -0.01
CA TRP A 4 0.76 -0.53 -0.42
C TRP A 4 1.93 -1.48 -0.59
N GLU A 5 2.14 -2.39 0.36
CA GLU A 5 3.18 -3.43 0.30
C GLU A 5 3.05 -4.28 -0.96
N PHE A 6 1.81 -4.62 -1.33
CA PHE A 6 1.53 -5.35 -2.58
C PHE A 6 1.99 -4.58 -3.83
N THR A 7 1.80 -3.27 -3.87
CA THR A 7 2.22 -2.44 -5.02
C THR A 7 3.69 -2.06 -5.00
N SER A 8 4.29 -1.92 -3.82
CA SER A 8 5.67 -1.48 -3.69
C SER A 8 6.68 -2.62 -3.79
N GLY A 9 6.21 -3.85 -3.51
CA GLY A 9 7.06 -5.04 -3.39
C GLY A 9 8.00 -4.99 -2.19
N VAL A 10 7.81 -4.02 -1.29
CA VAL A 10 8.66 -3.81 -0.11
C VAL A 10 7.79 -3.61 1.13
N PRO A 11 8.23 -4.10 2.30
CA PRO A 11 7.55 -3.77 3.54
C PRO A 11 7.55 -2.26 3.80
N PRO A 12 6.49 -1.71 4.41
CA PRO A 12 6.40 -0.29 4.67
C PRO A 12 7.42 0.18 5.70
N PHE A 13 8.00 1.36 5.46
CA PHE A 13 9.02 1.99 6.29
C PHE A 13 10.30 1.16 6.46
N ASN A 14 10.62 0.30 5.48
CA ASN A 14 11.75 -0.63 5.58
C ASN A 14 13.13 -0.03 5.71
N HIS A 15 13.29 1.25 5.47
CA HIS A 15 14.56 1.98 5.51
C HIS A 15 14.67 2.86 6.77
N GLU A 16 13.72 2.77 7.70
CA GLU A 16 13.68 3.55 8.93
C GLU A 16 13.67 2.62 10.16
N ALA A 17 14.04 3.16 11.32
CA ALA A 17 13.89 2.48 12.59
C ALA A 17 12.39 2.40 12.96
N HIS A 18 11.95 1.26 13.48
CA HIS A 18 10.60 1.11 14.02
C HIS A 18 10.59 1.48 15.51
N ASP A 19 10.85 2.76 15.77
CA ASP A 19 10.93 3.38 17.09
C ASP A 19 9.66 4.18 17.43
N ARG A 20 9.66 4.83 18.60
CA ARG A 20 8.55 5.65 19.08
C ARG A 20 8.22 6.80 18.12
N ASP A 21 9.24 7.44 17.56
CA ASP A 21 9.07 8.61 16.70
C ASP A 21 8.36 8.22 15.40
N LEU A 22 8.77 7.11 14.76
CA LEU A 22 8.05 6.61 13.57
C LEU A 22 6.59 6.28 13.89
N ILE A 23 6.31 5.68 15.06
CA ILE A 23 4.94 5.37 15.49
C ILE A 23 4.11 6.65 15.60
N LEU A 24 4.66 7.70 16.24
CA LEU A 24 4.00 8.99 16.36
C LEU A 24 3.77 9.66 15.01
N ASP A 25 4.77 9.67 14.14
CA ASP A 25 4.67 10.22 12.78
C ASP A 25 3.53 9.56 11.99
N ILE A 26 3.38 8.23 12.10
CA ILE A 26 2.31 7.47 11.44
C ILE A 26 0.95 7.81 12.07
N CYS A 27 0.86 7.83 13.41
CA CYS A 27 -0.38 8.14 14.13
C CYS A 27 -0.87 9.56 13.86
N ASN A 28 0.05 10.52 13.78
CA ASN A 28 -0.23 11.92 13.47
C ASN A 28 -0.42 12.18 11.97
N LYS A 29 -0.21 11.16 11.12
CA LYS A 29 -0.29 11.22 9.65
C LYS A 29 0.75 12.13 9.01
N GLU A 30 1.85 12.37 9.71
CA GLU A 30 3.00 13.12 9.22
C GLU A 30 3.82 12.27 8.22
N LYS A 31 3.76 10.94 8.37
CA LYS A 31 4.35 9.99 7.43
C LYS A 31 3.33 9.04 6.82
N GLN A 32 3.31 9.00 5.49
CA GLN A 32 2.64 7.95 4.70
C GLN A 32 3.64 7.35 3.69
N PRO A 33 3.56 6.05 3.40
CA PRO A 33 4.43 5.44 2.41
C PRO A 33 4.26 6.11 1.04
N LYS A 34 5.38 6.41 0.38
CA LYS A 34 5.36 7.01 -0.96
C LYS A 34 4.70 6.05 -1.96
N ILE A 35 3.70 6.54 -2.68
CA ILE A 35 3.05 5.77 -3.74
C ILE A 35 4.04 5.62 -4.91
N LYS A 36 4.24 4.38 -5.37
CA LYS A 36 5.10 4.09 -6.52
C LYS A 36 4.53 4.69 -7.79
N GLU A 37 5.43 5.15 -8.66
CA GLU A 37 5.06 5.54 -10.01
C GLU A 37 4.39 4.37 -10.74
N ASN A 38 3.52 4.68 -11.69
CA ASN A 38 2.71 3.70 -12.43
C ASN A 38 1.70 2.88 -11.61
N THR A 39 1.51 3.14 -10.31
CA THR A 39 0.39 2.54 -9.56
C THR A 39 -0.96 3.00 -10.16
N PRO A 40 -1.89 2.08 -10.48
CA PRO A 40 -3.22 2.43 -11.00
C PRO A 40 -3.95 3.42 -10.08
N LYS A 41 -4.60 4.43 -10.66
CA LYS A 41 -5.27 5.49 -9.90
C LYS A 41 -6.46 4.94 -9.12
N CYS A 42 -7.26 4.07 -9.72
CA CYS A 42 -8.35 3.36 -9.07
C CYS A 42 -7.88 2.61 -7.80
N TYR A 43 -6.70 2.00 -7.85
CA TYR A 43 -6.07 1.34 -6.71
C TYR A 43 -5.58 2.33 -5.66
N ILE A 44 -4.97 3.46 -6.07
CA ILE A 44 -4.59 4.55 -5.16
C ILE A 44 -5.81 5.10 -4.43
N ASP A 45 -6.89 5.35 -5.13
CA ASP A 45 -8.11 5.92 -4.57
C ASP A 45 -8.76 4.93 -3.58
N LEU A 46 -8.77 3.63 -3.90
CA LEU A 46 -9.22 2.59 -2.97
C LEU A 46 -8.33 2.50 -1.73
N MET A 47 -7.01 2.55 -1.91
CA MET A 47 -6.03 2.51 -0.83
C MET A 47 -6.18 3.71 0.10
N LYS A 48 -6.41 4.92 -0.43
CA LYS A 48 -6.68 6.13 0.36
C LYS A 48 -7.96 6.01 1.17
N LYS A 49 -9.04 5.46 0.60
CA LYS A 49 -10.29 5.19 1.36
C LYS A 49 -10.04 4.22 2.51
N CYS A 50 -9.18 3.22 2.33
CA CYS A 50 -8.81 2.30 3.41
C CYS A 50 -8.02 2.99 4.54
N TRP A 51 -7.34 4.10 4.25
CA TRP A 51 -6.56 4.87 5.21
C TRP A 51 -7.32 6.09 5.75
N ASP A 52 -8.62 6.20 5.45
CA ASP A 52 -9.41 7.33 5.91
C ASP A 52 -9.41 7.40 7.44
N SER A 53 -9.37 8.63 7.94
CA SER A 53 -9.29 8.89 9.37
C SER A 53 -10.63 8.63 10.05
N ASP A 54 -11.71 8.91 9.33
CA ASP A 54 -13.06 8.55 9.73
C ASP A 54 -13.30 7.08 9.36
N PRO A 55 -13.51 6.19 10.35
CA PRO A 55 -13.82 4.78 10.07
C PRO A 55 -15.06 4.59 9.19
N SER A 56 -15.99 5.54 9.18
CA SER A 56 -17.22 5.51 8.39
C SER A 56 -16.98 5.63 6.89
N ASN A 57 -15.87 6.26 6.50
CA ASN A 57 -15.46 6.40 5.09
C ASN A 57 -14.69 5.16 4.58
N ARG A 58 -14.25 4.27 5.50
CA ARG A 58 -13.50 3.07 5.12
C ARG A 58 -14.44 2.05 4.50
N PRO A 59 -14.04 1.40 3.40
CA PRO A 59 -14.83 0.33 2.82
C PRO A 59 -14.87 -0.86 3.78
N THR A 60 -16.01 -1.55 3.80
CA THR A 60 -16.11 -2.83 4.52
C THR A 60 -15.31 -3.90 3.78
N ILE A 61 -14.98 -4.99 4.47
CA ILE A 61 -14.27 -6.12 3.85
C ILE A 61 -15.06 -6.71 2.67
N VAL A 62 -16.38 -6.76 2.76
CA VAL A 62 -17.27 -7.23 1.69
C VAL A 62 -17.21 -6.30 0.47
N MET A 63 -17.17 -4.98 0.69
CA MET A 63 -17.01 -4.02 -0.40
C MET A 63 -15.63 -4.18 -1.08
N LEU A 64 -14.58 -4.37 -0.30
CA LEU A 64 -13.23 -4.61 -0.83
C LEU A 64 -13.18 -5.89 -1.67
N GLU A 65 -13.72 -6.99 -1.15
CA GLU A 65 -13.79 -8.28 -1.85
C GLU A 65 -14.52 -8.14 -3.20
N ASN A 66 -15.66 -7.46 -3.21
CA ASN A 66 -16.43 -7.24 -4.43
C ASN A 66 -15.64 -6.40 -5.46
N ILE A 67 -15.03 -5.29 -5.04
CA ILE A 67 -14.25 -4.42 -5.93
C ILE A 67 -13.07 -5.20 -6.55
N LEU A 68 -12.29 -5.88 -5.70
CA LEU A 68 -11.12 -6.65 -6.14
C LEU A 68 -11.52 -7.82 -7.05
N SER A 69 -12.64 -8.49 -6.75
CA SER A 69 -13.15 -9.59 -7.58
C SER A 69 -13.60 -9.10 -8.95
N GLU A 70 -14.29 -7.97 -9.02
CA GLU A 70 -14.71 -7.38 -10.30
C GLU A 70 -13.51 -6.93 -11.14
N TRP A 71 -12.52 -6.25 -10.53
CA TRP A 71 -11.28 -5.92 -11.22
C TRP A 71 -10.59 -7.18 -11.76
N ASN A 72 -10.39 -8.19 -10.91
CA ASN A 72 -9.74 -9.44 -11.32
C ASN A 72 -10.47 -10.13 -12.46
N ARG A 73 -11.81 -10.20 -12.40
CA ARG A 73 -12.65 -10.76 -13.46
C ARG A 73 -12.47 -10.01 -14.79
N CYS A 74 -12.54 -8.67 -14.75
CA CYS A 74 -12.43 -7.84 -15.95
C CYS A 74 -11.04 -7.93 -16.59
N ILE A 75 -10.00 -7.85 -15.76
CA ILE A 75 -8.60 -7.96 -16.20
C ILE A 75 -8.34 -9.35 -16.79
N SER A 76 -8.79 -10.41 -16.12
CA SER A 76 -8.63 -11.79 -16.61
C SER A 76 -9.29 -11.99 -17.98
N GLU A 77 -10.52 -11.51 -18.14
CA GLU A 77 -11.22 -11.56 -19.43
C GLU A 77 -10.52 -10.74 -20.50
N TYR A 78 -9.99 -9.56 -20.16
CA TYR A 78 -9.23 -8.74 -21.09
C TYR A 78 -8.00 -9.47 -21.63
N TYR A 79 -7.20 -10.09 -20.77
CA TYR A 79 -6.04 -10.85 -21.23
C TYR A 79 -6.43 -12.14 -21.96
N ARG A 80 -7.54 -12.79 -21.58
CA ARG A 80 -8.05 -13.97 -22.29
C ARG A 80 -8.41 -13.67 -23.74
N ILE A 81 -9.14 -12.59 -23.99
CA ILE A 81 -9.57 -12.21 -25.36
C ILE A 81 -8.44 -11.56 -26.17
N ASN A 82 -7.45 -10.96 -25.50
CA ASN A 82 -6.30 -10.32 -26.12
C ASN A 82 -5.01 -11.16 -26.02
N GLY A 83 -5.14 -12.48 -25.83
CA GLY A 83 -4.00 -13.39 -25.72
C GLY A 83 -3.15 -13.51 -26.98
N ASP A 84 -3.60 -12.93 -28.10
CA ASP A 84 -2.84 -12.79 -29.35
C ASP A 84 -1.76 -11.68 -29.28
N GLY A 85 -1.73 -10.91 -28.19
CA GLY A 85 -0.78 -9.81 -27.97
C GLY A 85 -1.13 -8.52 -28.73
N ASN A 86 -2.21 -8.50 -29.50
CA ASN A 86 -2.61 -7.31 -30.27
C ASN A 86 -3.49 -6.34 -29.47
N TYR A 87 -4.00 -6.74 -28.31
CA TYR A 87 -4.73 -5.89 -27.35
C TYR A 87 -5.85 -5.03 -27.96
N LYS A 88 -6.51 -5.55 -29.01
CA LYS A 88 -7.47 -4.81 -29.85
C LYS A 88 -8.91 -4.92 -29.36
N TYR A 89 -9.23 -5.92 -28.55
CA TYR A 89 -10.60 -6.25 -28.18
C TYR A 89 -10.95 -5.67 -26.82
N GLU A 90 -12.14 -5.08 -26.75
CA GLU A 90 -12.74 -4.66 -25.49
C GLU A 90 -13.55 -5.80 -24.88
N VAL A 91 -13.59 -5.88 -23.55
CA VAL A 91 -14.39 -6.89 -22.87
C VAL A 91 -15.88 -6.50 -22.95
N PRO A 92 -16.76 -7.35 -23.52
CA PRO A 92 -18.19 -7.03 -23.65
C PRO A 92 -18.91 -6.97 -22.30
N GLY A 93 -19.91 -6.10 -22.18
CA GLY A 93 -20.83 -6.09 -21.03
C GLY A 93 -20.26 -5.51 -19.72
N ILE A 94 -19.11 -4.85 -19.76
CA ILE A 94 -18.52 -4.16 -18.60
C ILE A 94 -19.06 -2.72 -18.50
N ILE A 95 -19.39 -2.29 -17.28
CA ILE A 95 -19.76 -0.91 -16.97
C ILE A 95 -18.55 0.02 -17.17
N ASN A 96 -18.76 1.22 -17.73
CA ASN A 96 -17.68 2.16 -18.09
C ASN A 96 -16.62 2.38 -17.00
N GLN A 97 -16.99 2.43 -15.72
CA GLN A 97 -16.02 2.58 -14.63
C GLN A 97 -15.05 1.39 -14.54
N LEU A 98 -15.56 0.16 -14.48
CA LEU A 98 -14.73 -1.05 -14.43
C LEU A 98 -13.83 -1.18 -15.66
N LYS A 99 -14.31 -0.73 -16.81
CA LYS A 99 -13.52 -0.67 -18.05
C LYS A 99 -12.33 0.29 -17.90
N ASN A 100 -12.55 1.48 -17.32
CA ASN A 100 -11.47 2.44 -17.08
C ASN A 100 -10.46 1.90 -16.06
N ASP A 101 -10.93 1.36 -14.94
CA ASP A 101 -10.08 0.77 -13.90
C ASP A 101 -9.19 -0.33 -14.49
N MET A 102 -9.78 -1.26 -15.25
CA MET A 102 -9.07 -2.31 -15.98
C MET A 102 -7.96 -1.77 -16.87
N PHE A 103 -8.23 -0.70 -17.65
CA PHE A 103 -7.21 -0.11 -18.51
C PHE A 103 -6.06 0.55 -17.74
N GLU A 104 -6.32 1.08 -16.54
CA GLU A 104 -5.25 1.58 -15.67
C GLU A 104 -4.31 0.46 -15.23
N PHE A 105 -4.85 -0.72 -14.87
CA PHE A 105 -4.05 -1.90 -14.54
C PHE A 105 -3.23 -2.39 -15.74
N VAL A 106 -3.84 -2.51 -16.91
CA VAL A 106 -3.14 -2.92 -18.15
C VAL A 106 -2.01 -1.94 -18.50
N LYS A 107 -2.23 -0.64 -18.30
CA LYS A 107 -1.20 0.38 -18.52
C LYS A 107 -0.05 0.23 -17.51
N ALA A 108 -0.36 0.01 -16.23
CA ALA A 108 0.64 -0.20 -15.19
C ALA A 108 1.50 -1.43 -15.46
N ASP A 109 0.87 -2.54 -15.86
CA ASP A 109 1.55 -3.79 -16.24
C ASP A 109 2.53 -3.58 -17.41
N LYS A 110 2.11 -2.86 -18.45
CA LYS A 110 2.97 -2.50 -19.58
C LYS A 110 4.16 -1.63 -19.18
N ALA A 111 3.97 -0.69 -18.24
CA ALA A 111 5.05 0.15 -17.73
C ALA A 111 6.08 -0.68 -16.93
N LEU A 112 5.60 -1.60 -16.08
CA LEU A 112 6.44 -2.52 -15.32
C LEU A 112 7.35 -3.39 -16.21
N MET A 113 6.83 -3.87 -17.35
CA MET A 113 7.64 -4.64 -18.30
C MET A 113 8.76 -3.82 -18.96
N GLN A 114 8.61 -2.50 -19.04
CA GLN A 114 9.62 -1.60 -19.59
C GLN A 114 10.66 -1.16 -18.54
N GLU A 115 10.30 -1.18 -17.26
CA GLU A 115 11.17 -0.80 -16.14
C GLU A 115 12.06 -1.93 -15.61
N GLN A 116 12.02 -3.13 -16.21
CA GLN A 116 12.94 -4.24 -15.87
C GLN A 116 14.37 -3.99 -16.37
N ALA A 117 15.02 -2.99 -15.77
CA ALA A 117 16.45 -2.85 -15.63
C ALA A 117 16.67 -2.11 -14.29
N ASN A 118 17.39 -2.74 -13.36
CA ASN A 118 17.79 -2.24 -12.02
C ASN A 118 17.06 -2.91 -10.84
N ASN A 119 17.32 -4.20 -10.63
CA ASN A 119 17.10 -4.82 -9.33
C ASN A 119 18.17 -4.34 -8.35
N SER A 120 17.91 -3.22 -7.67
CA SER A 120 18.68 -2.83 -6.48
C SER A 120 18.36 -3.81 -5.35
N ILE A 121 19.40 -4.31 -4.68
CA ILE A 121 19.25 -5.11 -3.45
C ILE A 121 18.49 -4.25 -2.43
N ILE A 122 17.29 -4.67 -2.05
CA ILE A 122 16.49 -4.00 -1.01
C ILE A 122 17.16 -4.33 0.33
N GLN A 123 17.94 -3.40 0.87
CA GLN A 123 18.43 -3.48 2.24
C GLN A 123 17.44 -2.82 3.19
N SER A 124 16.99 -3.56 4.20
CA SER A 124 16.18 -3.03 5.28
C SER A 124 17.06 -2.43 6.38
N HIS A 125 16.52 -1.43 7.09
CA HIS A 125 17.12 -0.89 8.29
C HIS A 125 17.21 -1.99 9.37
N LEU A 126 18.31 -2.01 10.13
CA LEU A 126 18.56 -3.07 11.14
C LEU A 126 17.54 -3.04 12.28
N GLN A 127 16.90 -1.89 12.50
CA GLN A 127 15.85 -1.71 13.50
C GLN A 127 14.44 -1.69 12.88
N ALA A 128 14.28 -2.16 11.63
CA ALA A 128 12.97 -2.40 11.05
C ALA A 128 12.45 -3.77 11.51
N TYR A 129 11.39 -3.76 12.33
CA TYR A 129 10.80 -4.97 12.91
C TYR A 129 9.39 -5.23 12.35
N TYR A 130 9.18 -6.39 11.73
CA TYR A 130 7.88 -6.81 11.18
C TYR A 130 7.23 -7.93 11.98
N THR A 131 7.84 -8.32 13.09
CA THR A 131 7.29 -9.27 14.05
C THR A 131 6.56 -8.51 15.16
N SER A 132 5.56 -9.14 15.77
CA SER A 132 4.83 -8.55 16.89
C SER A 132 5.77 -8.19 18.04
N ARG A 133 5.58 -6.99 18.61
CA ARG A 133 6.27 -6.47 19.81
C ARG A 133 5.25 -5.76 20.69
N LYS A 134 5.44 -5.75 22.01
CA LYS A 134 4.56 -4.95 22.87
C LYS A 134 4.91 -3.47 22.67
N LEU A 135 3.88 -2.65 22.45
CA LEU A 135 4.05 -1.20 22.31
C LEU A 135 4.75 -0.60 23.54
N THR A 136 4.45 -1.10 24.73
CA THR A 136 5.09 -0.69 25.98
C THR A 136 6.60 -0.95 26.00
N GLU A 137 7.07 -2.03 25.39
CA GLU A 137 8.51 -2.34 25.33
C GLU A 137 9.25 -1.38 24.39
N ILE A 138 8.59 -0.93 23.32
CA ILE A 138 9.12 0.07 22.38
C ILE A 138 9.21 1.43 23.07
N LEU A 139 8.15 1.83 23.79
CA LEU A 139 8.11 3.11 24.49
C LEU A 139 9.09 3.18 25.67
N VAL A 140 9.34 2.06 26.36
CA VAL A 140 10.25 1.99 27.53
C VAL A 140 11.72 1.86 27.11
N GLN A 141 12.03 1.33 25.93
CA GLN A 141 13.42 1.25 25.45
C GLN A 141 14.06 2.63 25.29
N ASP A 142 13.28 3.66 24.95
CA ASP A 142 13.77 5.04 24.84
C ASP A 142 13.89 5.75 26.21
N GLU A 143 13.16 5.31 27.26
CA GLU A 143 13.33 5.85 28.61
C GLU A 143 14.67 5.46 29.26
N THR A 144 15.33 4.40 28.75
CA THR A 144 16.67 4.01 29.22
C THR A 144 17.80 4.84 28.61
N GLU A 145 17.51 5.62 27.56
CA GLU A 145 18.41 6.66 27.02
C GLU A 145 17.86 8.06 27.32
N GLY A 146 17.59 8.31 28.61
CA GLY A 146 17.70 9.63 29.20
C GLY A 146 16.45 10.50 29.18
N LEU A 147 15.59 10.34 30.19
CA LEU A 147 14.90 11.46 30.81
C LEU A 147 14.81 11.25 32.33
N ASP A 148 15.81 11.78 33.05
CA ASP A 148 15.56 12.35 34.38
C ASP A 148 14.61 13.55 34.17
N CYS A 149 13.31 13.32 34.18
CA CYS A 149 12.32 14.38 34.29
C CYS A 149 11.48 14.13 35.53
N ILE A 150 11.89 14.87 36.56
CA ILE A 150 11.26 15.04 37.86
C ILE A 150 9.75 15.27 37.67
N ILE A 151 8.94 14.42 38.29
CA ILE A 151 7.54 14.72 38.56
C ILE A 151 7.55 15.62 39.81
N GLU A 152 7.19 16.90 39.64
CA GLU A 152 6.74 17.73 40.76
C GLU A 152 5.23 17.58 40.86
N ASP A 153 4.78 16.96 41.95
CA ASP A 153 3.37 16.88 42.34
C ASP A 153 2.91 18.23 42.93
N GLU A 154 1.76 18.73 42.48
CA GLU A 154 0.89 19.67 43.22
C GLU A 154 -0.46 19.01 43.53
#